data_AF-A0A2U3LBB4-F1
#
_entry.id   AF-A0A2U3LBB4-F1
#
_cell.length_a   1.000
_cell.length_b   1.000
_cell.length_c   1.000
_cell.angle_alpha   90.00
_cell.angle_beta   90.00
_cell.angle_gamma   90.00
#
_symmetry.space_group_name_H-M   'P 1'
#
loop_
_entity.id
_entity.type
_entity.pdbx_description
1 polymer ?
#
loop_
_entity_poly.entity_id
_entity_poly.type
_entity_poly.pdbx_seq_one_letter_code
_entity_poly.pdbx_strand_id
1 'polypeptide(L)'
;MGALHGVKSLKNGSLIRPETASVRCSAVLMISAWIAYLGNFQSLFGQPRSASVESIRRSLAAVADALPTFETWDLIYNRSSFLPHSLQGLIEANYDADRLTDALADERPRIRTLALALLFSKEDPKLLEHIARHLGDTAASFPVLLPTANADPTRTAPQTVSDVAKALLGAYLLAAGINEWRDPSFHDWSVYDANHRNRQYCLSWLIVRLSRITEMQSPFREERRPIVLKFRRDMEKLPSADRDLYLLWLCHGNTDFDGGRVLATEGELLEAAKRLGRQTLLQIVDGRAPGTDPDLVTALDRHRAVVYFLLTHADRLFTQADEPFLAAIEQGQRDKIARGANPALELVSIEALRRARAMLLADKR
;
A
#
# COMPACT_ATOMS: atom_id res chain seq x y z
N MET A 1 -62.16 -28.50 -8.06
CA MET A 1 -62.71 -29.72 -7.42
C MET A 1 -61.56 -30.68 -7.23
N GLY A 2 -61.37 -31.21 -6.01
CA GLY A 2 -60.51 -32.37 -5.74
C GLY A 2 -59.20 -32.08 -5.01
N ALA A 3 -59.27 -32.00 -3.68
CA ALA A 3 -58.15 -32.12 -2.75
C ALA A 3 -57.93 -33.58 -2.35
N LEU A 4 -56.68 -33.99 -2.07
CA LEU A 4 -56.31 -35.18 -1.28
C LEU A 4 -54.92 -34.88 -0.62
N HIS A 5 -54.86 -34.72 0.71
CA HIS A 5 -54.34 -35.69 1.72
C HIS A 5 -52.84 -36.01 1.52
N GLY A 6 -51.88 -35.75 2.42
CA GLY A 6 -51.84 -35.82 3.89
C GLY A 6 -51.05 -37.07 4.31
N VAL A 7 -50.05 -36.97 5.22
CA VAL A 7 -49.61 -38.00 6.23
C VAL A 7 -48.25 -37.69 6.92
N LYS A 8 -48.31 -37.62 8.27
CA LYS A 8 -47.42 -38.07 9.40
C LYS A 8 -45.90 -37.77 9.38
N SER A 9 -45.31 -37.10 10.39
CA SER A 9 -45.08 -37.42 11.82
C SER A 9 -44.01 -38.50 12.09
N LEU A 10 -42.88 -38.08 12.67
CA LEU A 10 -41.93 -38.94 13.39
C LEU A 10 -41.36 -38.22 14.63
N LYS A 11 -41.11 -39.04 15.66
CA LYS A 11 -40.94 -38.75 17.09
C LYS A 11 -39.47 -38.64 17.52
N ASN A 12 -39.28 -37.85 18.59
CA ASN A 12 -38.36 -37.96 19.73
C ASN A 12 -37.16 -38.94 19.67
N GLY A 13 -35.97 -38.40 19.90
CA GLY A 13 -34.77 -39.11 20.36
C GLY A 13 -34.05 -38.32 21.46
N SER A 14 -33.68 -39.02 22.53
CA SER A 14 -33.32 -38.54 23.86
C SER A 14 -31.85 -38.10 24.03
N LEU A 15 -31.67 -37.16 24.97
CA LEU A 15 -30.47 -36.68 25.62
C LEU A 15 -29.47 -37.75 26.08
N ILE A 16 -28.17 -37.49 25.87
CA ILE A 16 -27.04 -37.96 26.69
C ILE A 16 -26.09 -36.77 26.90
N ARG A 17 -25.88 -36.36 28.15
CA ARG A 17 -24.87 -35.38 28.58
C ARG A 17 -23.56 -36.10 28.94
N PRO A 18 -22.38 -35.63 28.49
CA PRO A 18 -21.13 -35.96 29.15
C PRO A 18 -20.72 -34.89 30.17
N GLU A 19 -20.17 -35.39 31.27
CA GLU A 19 -19.65 -34.67 32.42
C GLU A 19 -18.43 -33.81 32.08
N THR A 20 -18.39 -32.61 32.66
CA THR A 20 -17.26 -31.67 32.58
C THR A 20 -16.17 -32.05 33.59
N ALA A 21 -15.07 -32.61 33.11
CA ALA A 21 -13.84 -32.79 33.88
C ALA A 21 -12.84 -31.65 33.62
N SER A 22 -12.53 -30.91 34.69
CA SER A 22 -11.33 -30.11 34.98
C SER A 22 -10.26 -29.94 33.87
N VAL A 23 -10.29 -28.78 33.20
CA VAL A 23 -9.17 -28.25 32.39
C VAL A 23 -8.62 -27.01 33.09
N ARG A 24 -7.82 -27.20 34.15
CA ARG A 24 -7.08 -26.08 34.77
C ARG A 24 -5.58 -26.30 34.99
N CYS A 25 -5.01 -27.44 34.57
CA CYS A 25 -3.57 -27.69 34.71
C CYS A 25 -2.71 -27.57 33.42
N SER A 26 -3.28 -27.47 32.21
CA SER A 26 -2.46 -27.38 30.98
C SER A 26 -2.08 -25.97 30.53
N ALA A 27 -2.77 -24.92 31.00
CA ALA A 27 -2.47 -23.55 30.55
C ALA A 27 -1.17 -22.98 31.17
N VAL A 28 -0.84 -23.36 32.40
CA VAL A 28 0.34 -22.81 33.11
C VAL A 28 1.65 -23.43 32.61
N LEU A 29 1.64 -24.70 32.18
CA LEU A 29 2.81 -25.36 31.57
C LEU A 29 3.06 -24.92 30.12
N MET A 30 2.01 -24.60 29.36
CA MET A 30 2.15 -24.02 28.01
C MET A 30 2.71 -22.59 28.04
N ILE A 31 2.29 -21.76 29.01
CA ILE A 31 2.79 -20.37 29.14
C ILE A 31 4.26 -20.34 29.60
N SER A 32 4.67 -21.25 30.49
CA SER A 32 6.06 -21.31 30.97
C SER A 32 7.04 -21.88 29.94
N ALA A 33 6.62 -22.84 29.11
CA ALA A 33 7.41 -23.29 27.95
C ALA A 33 7.53 -22.19 26.87
N TRP A 34 6.50 -21.38 26.66
CA TRP A 34 6.53 -20.21 25.76
C TRP A 34 7.44 -19.09 26.26
N ILE A 35 7.45 -18.82 27.58
CA ILE A 35 8.32 -17.80 28.20
C ILE A 35 9.79 -18.26 28.18
N ALA A 36 10.08 -19.55 28.36
CA ALA A 36 11.44 -20.08 28.22
C ALA A 36 11.94 -20.06 26.76
N TYR A 37 11.06 -20.27 25.77
CA TYR A 37 11.40 -20.18 24.34
C TYR A 37 11.63 -18.74 23.87
N LEU A 38 10.89 -17.76 24.41
CA LEU A 38 11.10 -16.33 24.14
C LEU A 38 12.27 -15.73 24.93
N GLY A 39 12.53 -16.22 26.13
CA GLY A 39 13.64 -15.76 26.99
C GLY A 39 15.02 -16.06 26.39
N ASN A 40 15.15 -17.13 25.60
CA ASN A 40 16.39 -17.43 24.87
C ASN A 40 16.51 -16.70 23.51
N PHE A 41 15.43 -16.12 22.98
CA PHE A 41 15.48 -15.34 21.73
C PHE A 41 15.82 -13.86 21.99
N GLN A 42 15.41 -13.30 23.14
CA GLN A 42 15.76 -11.92 23.49
C GLN A 42 17.24 -11.71 23.82
N SER A 43 18.01 -12.75 24.14
CA SER A 43 19.45 -12.59 24.44
C SER A 43 20.36 -12.58 23.20
N LEU A 44 19.86 -12.96 22.01
CA LEU A 44 20.65 -12.97 20.77
C LEU A 44 20.37 -11.79 19.83
N PHE A 45 19.23 -11.11 19.96
CA PHE A 45 18.86 -10.00 19.07
C PHE A 45 18.85 -8.62 19.74
N GLY A 46 19.32 -8.54 20.99
CA GLY A 46 19.86 -7.30 21.55
C GLY A 46 21.25 -6.99 20.97
N GLN A 47 21.42 -7.02 19.64
CA GLN A 47 22.67 -6.60 19.02
C GLN A 47 22.73 -5.06 18.99
N PRO A 48 23.87 -4.47 19.33
CA PRO A 48 24.00 -3.03 19.45
C PRO A 48 23.85 -2.39 18.07
N ARG A 49 23.32 -1.17 18.02
CA ARG A 49 23.32 -0.27 16.83
C ARG A 49 24.73 -0.01 16.24
N SER A 50 25.77 -0.71 16.70
CA SER A 50 27.18 -0.57 16.37
C SER A 50 27.79 -1.82 15.70
N ALA A 51 26.98 -2.70 15.09
CA ALA A 51 27.53 -3.80 14.31
C ALA A 51 28.48 -3.26 13.23
N SER A 52 29.69 -3.83 13.14
CA SER A 52 30.63 -3.45 12.10
C SER A 52 30.11 -3.85 10.73
N VAL A 53 30.54 -3.15 9.67
CA VAL A 53 30.23 -3.52 8.28
C VAL A 53 30.56 -5.00 8.03
N GLU A 54 31.68 -5.48 8.57
CA GLU A 54 32.11 -6.87 8.41
C GLU A 54 31.19 -7.86 9.13
N SER A 55 30.61 -7.48 10.27
CA SER A 55 29.59 -8.29 10.92
C SER A 55 28.33 -8.38 10.06
N ILE A 56 27.89 -7.25 9.51
CA ILE A 56 26.71 -7.18 8.64
C ILE A 56 26.94 -8.02 7.38
N ARG A 57 28.09 -7.87 6.72
CA ARG A 57 28.46 -8.68 5.53
C ARG A 57 28.45 -10.17 5.83
N ARG A 58 28.96 -10.61 6.98
CA ARG A 58 28.91 -12.02 7.39
C ARG A 58 27.47 -12.51 7.59
N SER A 59 26.60 -11.72 8.22
CA SER A 59 25.18 -12.06 8.36
C SER A 59 24.46 -12.12 7.01
N LEU A 60 24.71 -11.16 6.11
CA LEU A 60 24.17 -11.15 4.76
C LEU A 60 24.67 -12.36 3.95
N ALA A 61 25.96 -12.69 4.04
CA ALA A 61 26.55 -13.86 3.39
C ALA A 61 25.89 -15.16 3.84
N ALA A 62 25.73 -15.35 5.15
CA ALA A 62 25.09 -16.54 5.70
C ALA A 62 23.66 -16.72 5.18
N VAL A 63 22.89 -15.63 5.08
CA VAL A 63 21.54 -15.68 4.49
C VAL A 63 21.59 -15.88 2.98
N ALA A 64 22.53 -15.26 2.27
CA ALA A 64 22.69 -15.41 0.83
C ALA A 64 23.05 -16.84 0.39
N ASP A 65 23.78 -17.57 1.22
CA ASP A 65 24.13 -18.97 0.99
C ASP A 65 22.96 -19.90 1.29
N ALA A 66 22.13 -19.57 2.28
CA ALA A 66 20.98 -20.38 2.69
C ALA A 66 19.72 -20.13 1.85
N LEU A 67 19.61 -18.98 1.18
CA LEU A 67 18.40 -18.56 0.49
C LEU A 67 18.39 -19.02 -0.98
N PRO A 68 17.44 -19.88 -1.40
CA PRO A 68 17.43 -20.43 -2.76
C PRO A 68 16.89 -19.46 -3.82
N THR A 69 15.90 -18.63 -3.46
CA THR A 69 15.20 -17.69 -4.35
C THR A 69 14.92 -16.37 -3.63
N PHE A 70 14.62 -15.31 -4.37
CA PHE A 70 14.30 -14.00 -3.82
C PHE A 70 13.05 -13.38 -4.46
N GLU A 71 11.90 -13.50 -3.78
CA GLU A 71 10.63 -12.93 -4.24
C GLU A 71 10.56 -11.43 -3.94
N THR A 72 11.00 -10.62 -4.90
CA THR A 72 11.06 -9.16 -4.73
C THR A 72 9.68 -8.55 -4.44
N TRP A 73 8.62 -9.10 -5.03
CA TRP A 73 7.25 -8.62 -4.81
C TRP A 73 6.74 -8.86 -3.39
N ASP A 74 7.07 -10.00 -2.79
CA ASP A 74 6.69 -10.30 -1.41
C ASP A 74 7.44 -9.40 -0.43
N LEU A 75 8.69 -9.05 -0.74
CA LEU A 75 9.41 -8.00 0.00
C LEU A 75 8.76 -6.64 -0.16
N ILE A 76 8.46 -6.19 -1.39
CA ILE A 76 7.92 -4.86 -1.68
C ILE A 76 6.68 -4.59 -0.85
N TYR A 77 5.79 -5.57 -0.74
CA TYR A 77 4.54 -5.45 0.01
C TYR A 77 4.62 -6.01 1.43
N ASN A 78 5.78 -6.44 1.91
CA ASN A 78 5.95 -7.01 3.25
C ASN A 78 4.98 -8.19 3.51
N ARG A 79 4.83 -9.09 2.54
CA ARG A 79 3.97 -10.28 2.64
C ARG A 79 4.64 -11.31 3.53
N SER A 80 4.56 -11.08 4.83
CA SER A 80 5.31 -11.78 5.88
C SER A 80 5.18 -13.31 5.81
N SER A 81 4.02 -13.82 5.42
CA SER A 81 3.79 -15.27 5.25
C SER A 81 4.58 -15.93 4.12
N PHE A 82 5.15 -15.14 3.21
CA PHE A 82 5.94 -15.62 2.07
C PHE A 82 7.43 -15.26 2.22
N LEU A 83 7.79 -14.41 3.18
CA LEU A 83 9.18 -14.07 3.43
C LEU A 83 9.88 -15.18 4.22
N PRO A 84 11.05 -15.67 3.76
CA PRO A 84 11.86 -16.62 4.51
C PRO A 84 12.25 -16.06 5.88
N HIS A 85 12.18 -16.90 6.93
CA HIS A 85 12.52 -16.48 8.31
C HIS A 85 13.92 -15.88 8.44
N SER A 86 14.89 -16.33 7.63
CA SER A 86 16.24 -15.77 7.60
C SER A 86 16.25 -14.31 7.12
N LEU A 87 15.47 -13.97 6.09
CA LEU A 87 15.34 -12.60 5.60
C LEU A 87 14.57 -11.73 6.60
N GLN A 88 13.50 -12.27 7.18
CA GLN A 88 12.75 -11.59 8.24
C GLN A 88 13.66 -11.24 9.43
N GLY A 89 14.53 -12.15 9.86
CA GLY A 89 15.51 -11.90 10.91
C GLY A 89 16.50 -10.78 10.57
N LEU A 90 16.89 -10.64 9.30
CA LEU A 90 17.72 -9.49 8.86
C LEU A 90 16.96 -8.16 8.91
N ILE A 91 15.68 -8.16 8.55
CA ILE A 91 14.82 -6.97 8.63
C ILE A 91 14.67 -6.54 10.10
N GLU A 92 14.39 -7.50 10.99
CA GLU A 92 14.23 -7.26 12.43
C GLU A 92 15.52 -6.81 13.10
N ALA A 93 16.69 -7.27 12.62
CA ALA A 93 17.99 -6.79 13.09
C ALA A 93 18.18 -5.28 12.83
N ASN A 94 17.46 -4.70 11.86
CA ASN A 94 17.39 -3.26 11.61
C ASN A 94 18.77 -2.58 11.58
N TYR A 95 19.70 -3.14 10.80
CA TYR A 95 21.05 -2.59 10.65
C TYR A 95 21.06 -1.12 10.24
N ASP A 96 22.13 -0.41 10.59
CA ASP A 96 22.31 0.99 10.26
C ASP A 96 22.33 1.23 8.73
N ALA A 97 21.74 2.34 8.28
CA ALA A 97 21.57 2.63 6.86
C ALA A 97 22.92 2.87 6.16
N ASP A 98 23.85 3.61 6.79
CA ASP A 98 25.17 3.88 6.21
C ASP A 98 25.94 2.57 6.03
N ARG A 99 25.81 1.65 7.00
CA ARG A 99 26.43 0.33 6.94
C ARG A 99 25.83 -0.58 5.87
N LEU A 100 24.53 -0.48 5.63
CA LEU A 100 23.88 -1.19 4.52
C LEU A 100 24.33 -0.59 3.17
N THR A 101 24.50 0.73 3.09
CA THR A 101 25.08 1.39 1.92
C THR A 101 26.52 0.93 1.66
N ASP A 102 27.36 0.78 2.70
CA ASP A 102 28.71 0.20 2.57
C ASP A 102 28.68 -1.26 2.05
N ALA A 103 27.62 -2.01 2.36
CA ALA A 103 27.44 -3.39 1.88
C ALA A 103 27.01 -3.47 0.41
N LEU A 104 26.48 -2.39 -0.17
CA LEU A 104 26.19 -2.31 -1.60
C LEU A 104 27.45 -2.35 -2.48
N ALA A 105 28.64 -2.14 -1.90
CA ALA A 105 29.92 -2.29 -2.60
C ALA A 105 30.50 -3.71 -2.54
N ASP A 106 29.81 -4.69 -1.92
CA ASP A 106 30.30 -6.08 -1.84
C ASP A 106 30.39 -6.71 -3.24
N GLU A 107 31.45 -7.47 -3.51
CA GLU A 107 31.66 -8.13 -4.80
C GLU A 107 30.56 -9.15 -5.13
N ARG A 108 29.92 -9.73 -4.11
CA ARG A 108 28.88 -10.76 -4.28
C ARG A 108 27.52 -10.12 -4.56
N PRO A 109 26.90 -10.39 -5.74
CA PRO A 109 25.64 -9.76 -6.13
C PRO A 109 24.47 -10.09 -5.19
N ARG A 110 24.43 -11.30 -4.63
CA ARG A 110 23.43 -11.69 -3.63
C ARG A 110 23.46 -10.83 -2.37
N ILE A 111 24.65 -10.41 -1.93
CA ILE A 111 24.77 -9.52 -0.77
C ILE A 111 24.26 -8.13 -1.11
N ARG A 112 24.59 -7.60 -2.30
CA ARG A 112 24.04 -6.32 -2.77
C ARG A 112 22.51 -6.38 -2.84
N THR A 113 21.93 -7.45 -3.37
CA THR A 113 20.47 -7.66 -3.39
C THR A 113 19.86 -7.64 -1.98
N LEU A 114 20.44 -8.35 -1.00
CA LEU A 114 19.94 -8.33 0.37
C LEU A 114 20.11 -6.93 1.01
N ALA A 115 21.22 -6.23 0.76
CA ALA A 115 21.43 -4.87 1.26
C ALA A 115 20.39 -3.89 0.68
N LEU A 116 20.08 -3.97 -0.63
CA LEU A 116 18.99 -3.21 -1.26
C LEU A 116 17.64 -3.50 -0.58
N ALA A 117 17.35 -4.77 -0.32
CA ALA A 117 16.12 -5.20 0.34
C ALA A 117 15.97 -4.61 1.75
N LEU A 118 17.06 -4.59 2.51
CA LEU A 118 17.08 -4.04 3.87
C LEU A 118 16.98 -2.52 3.87
N LEU A 119 17.63 -1.82 2.93
CA LEU A 119 17.46 -0.39 2.74
C LEU A 119 16.00 -0.03 2.42
N PHE A 120 15.37 -0.77 1.49
CA PHE A 120 13.97 -0.59 1.15
C PHE A 120 13.04 -0.84 2.35
N SER A 121 13.34 -1.86 3.15
CA SER A 121 12.55 -2.23 4.33
C SER A 121 12.58 -1.19 5.45
N LYS A 122 13.50 -0.22 5.40
CA LYS A 122 13.50 0.93 6.31
C LYS A 122 12.38 1.93 6.05
N GLU A 123 11.75 1.87 4.87
CA GLU A 123 10.67 2.78 4.47
C GLU A 123 11.08 4.26 4.53
N ASP A 124 12.37 4.55 4.31
CA ASP A 124 12.90 5.91 4.19
C ASP A 124 13.14 6.23 2.70
N PRO A 125 12.31 7.11 2.10
CA PRO A 125 12.44 7.49 0.69
C PRO A 125 13.77 8.15 0.35
N LYS A 126 14.49 8.70 1.32
CA LYS A 126 15.82 9.26 1.10
C LYS A 126 16.86 8.19 0.76
N LEU A 127 16.60 6.93 1.10
CA LEU A 127 17.49 5.82 0.76
C LEU A 127 17.30 5.32 -0.67
N LEU A 128 16.28 5.81 -1.40
CA LEU A 128 16.02 5.43 -2.78
C LEU A 128 17.17 5.82 -3.71
N GLU A 129 17.93 6.88 -3.40
CA GLU A 129 19.12 7.24 -4.19
C GLU A 129 20.18 6.12 -4.21
N HIS A 130 20.31 5.36 -3.11
CA HIS A 130 21.27 4.26 -3.03
C HIS A 130 20.80 3.07 -3.88
N ILE A 131 19.48 2.84 -3.90
CA ILE A 131 18.86 1.82 -4.76
C ILE A 131 19.00 2.21 -6.23
N ALA A 132 18.77 3.47 -6.58
CA ALA A 132 18.86 3.98 -7.95
C ALA A 132 20.24 3.78 -8.59
N ARG A 133 21.33 3.87 -7.80
CA ARG A 133 22.70 3.61 -8.30
C ARG A 133 22.89 2.18 -8.85
N HIS A 134 21.98 1.26 -8.53
CA HIS A 134 22.06 -0.15 -8.93
C HIS A 134 21.17 -0.49 -10.13
N LEU A 135 20.49 0.50 -10.74
CA LEU A 135 19.69 0.28 -11.96
C LEU A 135 20.51 -0.29 -13.12
N GLY A 136 21.83 -0.12 -13.14
CA GLY A 136 22.74 -0.69 -14.14
C GLY A 136 23.47 -1.97 -13.74
N ASP A 137 23.24 -2.51 -12.54
CA ASP A 137 23.97 -3.70 -12.04
C ASP A 137 23.41 -5.00 -12.64
N THR A 138 24.00 -5.46 -13.74
CA THR A 138 23.57 -6.65 -14.47
C THR A 138 24.09 -7.97 -13.89
N ALA A 139 24.77 -7.95 -12.74
CA ALA A 139 25.26 -9.17 -12.12
C ALA A 139 24.11 -10.09 -11.70
N ALA A 140 24.22 -11.37 -12.05
CA ALA A 140 23.23 -12.39 -11.69
C ALA A 140 23.14 -12.55 -10.17
N SER A 141 21.92 -12.51 -9.63
CA SER A 141 21.65 -12.61 -8.20
C SER A 141 20.88 -13.89 -7.88
N PHE A 142 20.06 -13.87 -6.83
CA PHE A 142 19.08 -14.93 -6.59
C PHE A 142 18.14 -15.06 -7.79
N PRO A 143 17.71 -16.28 -8.13
CA PRO A 143 16.62 -16.45 -9.07
C PRO A 143 15.27 -16.12 -8.42
N VAL A 144 14.25 -15.86 -9.23
CA VAL A 144 12.86 -15.61 -8.82
C VAL A 144 11.98 -16.80 -9.21
N LEU A 145 10.99 -17.15 -8.40
CA LEU A 145 10.01 -18.18 -8.74
C LEU A 145 9.12 -17.70 -9.88
N LEU A 146 8.88 -18.59 -10.84
CA LEU A 146 7.94 -18.33 -11.91
C LEU A 146 6.52 -18.60 -11.41
N PRO A 147 5.56 -17.67 -11.60
CA PRO A 147 4.17 -17.95 -11.30
C PRO A 147 3.68 -19.03 -12.27
N THR A 148 3.43 -20.24 -11.75
CA THR A 148 2.85 -21.32 -12.54
C THR A 148 1.42 -21.55 -12.10
N ALA A 149 0.49 -21.54 -13.07
CA ALA A 149 -0.90 -21.81 -12.77
C ALA A 149 -1.14 -23.28 -12.37
N ASN A 150 -0.25 -24.22 -12.75
CA ASN A 150 -0.47 -25.66 -12.59
C ASN A 150 0.80 -26.57 -12.64
N ALA A 151 2.05 -26.09 -12.48
CA ALA A 151 3.20 -27.01 -12.61
C ALA A 151 4.49 -26.55 -11.90
N ASP A 152 4.89 -27.34 -10.92
CA ASP A 152 6.18 -27.33 -10.23
C ASP A 152 6.53 -25.99 -9.51
N PRO A 153 6.32 -25.92 -8.18
CA PRO A 153 6.62 -24.73 -7.38
C PRO A 153 8.12 -24.44 -7.26
N THR A 154 8.98 -25.21 -7.92
CA THR A 154 10.44 -25.01 -7.92
C THR A 154 10.98 -24.34 -9.18
N ARG A 155 10.12 -24.09 -10.18
CA ARG A 155 10.56 -23.41 -11.41
C ARG A 155 10.96 -21.97 -11.13
N THR A 156 12.14 -21.62 -11.60
CA THR A 156 12.73 -20.30 -11.41
C THR A 156 13.14 -19.65 -12.72
N ALA A 157 13.25 -18.32 -12.69
CA ALA A 157 13.86 -17.51 -13.73
C ALA A 157 15.10 -16.77 -13.17
N PRO A 158 16.11 -16.51 -14.03
CA PRO A 158 17.25 -15.68 -13.63
C PRO A 158 16.77 -14.26 -13.30
N GLN A 159 17.41 -13.64 -12.31
CA GLN A 159 17.20 -12.25 -11.92
C GLN A 159 18.56 -11.63 -11.60
N THR A 160 18.72 -10.35 -11.94
CA THR A 160 19.92 -9.55 -11.68
C THR A 160 19.71 -8.61 -10.48
N VAL A 161 20.79 -7.99 -9.99
CA VAL A 161 20.69 -6.93 -8.98
C VAL A 161 19.86 -5.74 -9.51
N SER A 162 20.02 -5.39 -10.79
CA SER A 162 19.26 -4.34 -11.49
C SER A 162 17.77 -4.63 -11.50
N ASP A 163 17.35 -5.88 -11.78
CA ASP A 163 15.93 -6.25 -11.78
C ASP A 163 15.29 -6.03 -10.41
N VAL A 164 16.01 -6.34 -9.32
CA VAL A 164 15.56 -6.06 -7.96
C VAL A 164 15.47 -4.56 -7.72
N ALA A 165 16.52 -3.81 -8.04
CA ALA A 165 16.56 -2.35 -7.85
C ALA A 165 15.42 -1.64 -8.60
N LYS A 166 15.16 -2.06 -9.85
CA LYS A 166 14.06 -1.59 -10.70
C LYS A 166 12.71 -1.85 -10.07
N ALA A 167 12.46 -3.07 -9.57
CA ALA A 167 11.20 -3.39 -8.92
C ALA A 167 10.98 -2.58 -7.64
N LEU A 168 12.02 -2.42 -6.81
CA LEU A 168 11.96 -1.63 -5.57
C LEU A 168 11.65 -0.16 -5.86
N LEU A 169 12.37 0.46 -6.80
CA LEU A 169 12.09 1.84 -7.22
C LEU A 169 10.74 1.97 -7.92
N GLY A 170 10.40 1.00 -8.77
CA GLY A 170 9.16 0.93 -9.51
C GLY A 170 7.93 1.03 -8.61
N ALA A 171 7.97 0.49 -7.39
CA ALA A 171 6.89 0.64 -6.42
C ALA A 171 6.59 2.11 -6.07
N TYR A 172 7.62 2.94 -5.91
CA TYR A 172 7.49 4.37 -5.63
C TYR A 172 7.11 5.17 -6.89
N LEU A 173 7.71 4.86 -8.04
CA LEU A 173 7.41 5.51 -9.31
C LEU A 173 5.96 5.26 -9.74
N LEU A 174 5.48 4.02 -9.61
CA LEU A 174 4.09 3.65 -9.84
C LEU A 174 3.15 4.44 -8.91
N ALA A 175 3.49 4.51 -7.63
CA ALA A 175 2.68 5.26 -6.65
C ALA A 175 2.63 6.77 -6.94
N ALA A 176 3.65 7.31 -7.61
CA ALA A 176 3.71 8.69 -8.12
C ALA A 176 3.11 8.86 -9.52
N GLY A 177 2.51 7.82 -10.11
CA GLY A 177 1.85 7.89 -11.41
C GLY A 177 2.80 7.96 -12.61
N ILE A 178 4.07 7.54 -12.46
CA ILE A 178 5.01 7.41 -13.58
C ILE A 178 4.72 6.11 -14.32
N ASN A 179 4.57 6.18 -15.65
CA ASN A 179 4.09 5.05 -16.48
C ASN A 179 5.16 3.96 -16.67
N GLU A 180 6.42 4.35 -16.83
CA GLU A 180 7.57 3.48 -17.10
C GLU A 180 8.12 2.78 -15.84
N TRP A 181 7.30 2.62 -14.80
CA TRP A 181 7.72 2.09 -13.50
C TRP A 181 8.19 0.63 -13.51
N ARG A 182 7.85 -0.17 -14.52
CA ARG A 182 8.22 -1.59 -14.62
C ARG A 182 9.68 -1.80 -15.01
N ASP A 183 10.24 -0.87 -15.76
CA ASP A 183 11.62 -0.89 -16.21
C ASP A 183 12.19 0.54 -16.16
N PRO A 184 12.28 1.12 -14.94
CA PRO A 184 12.63 2.52 -14.81
C PRO A 184 14.08 2.76 -15.21
N SER A 185 14.29 3.76 -16.03
CA SER A 185 15.60 4.26 -16.39
C SER A 185 16.13 5.24 -15.34
N PHE A 186 17.41 5.59 -15.45
CA PHE A 186 17.98 6.70 -14.67
C PHE A 186 17.29 8.04 -14.96
N HIS A 187 16.71 8.21 -16.15
CA HIS A 187 15.95 9.42 -16.48
C HIS A 187 14.66 9.48 -15.65
N ASP A 188 13.91 8.38 -15.59
CA ASP A 188 12.66 8.29 -14.80
C ASP A 188 12.93 8.52 -13.31
N TRP A 189 14.01 7.92 -12.80
CA TRP A 189 14.48 8.21 -11.44
C TRP A 189 14.83 9.69 -11.25
N SER A 190 15.53 10.32 -12.20
CA SER A 190 15.94 11.73 -12.08
C SER A 190 14.73 12.66 -12.05
N VAL A 191 13.70 12.38 -12.85
CA VAL A 191 12.42 13.11 -12.83
C VAL A 191 11.72 12.92 -11.48
N TYR A 192 11.69 11.69 -10.98
CA TYR A 192 11.14 11.40 -9.65
C TYR A 192 11.91 12.16 -8.56
N ASP A 193 13.23 12.02 -8.48
CA ASP A 193 14.09 12.63 -7.46
C ASP A 193 13.95 14.16 -7.44
N ALA A 194 13.97 14.81 -8.60
CA ALA A 194 13.83 16.26 -8.72
C ALA A 194 12.53 16.79 -8.06
N ASN A 195 11.46 16.01 -8.14
CA ASN A 195 10.15 16.35 -7.58
C ASN A 195 10.01 15.98 -6.09
N HIS A 196 10.89 15.14 -5.53
CA HIS A 196 10.66 14.49 -4.23
C HIS A 196 11.77 14.72 -3.19
N ARG A 197 13.04 14.87 -3.60
CA ARG A 197 14.22 14.84 -2.73
C ARG A 197 14.21 15.78 -1.52
N ASN A 198 13.58 16.93 -1.64
CA ASN A 198 13.56 17.97 -0.61
C ASN A 198 12.25 17.99 0.20
N ARG A 199 11.38 17.02 -0.01
CA ARG A 199 10.07 16.96 0.64
C ARG A 199 10.16 16.17 1.93
N GLN A 200 9.35 16.56 2.91
CA GLN A 200 9.25 15.83 4.17
C GLN A 200 8.31 14.63 4.06
N TYR A 201 7.34 14.73 3.16
CA TYR A 201 6.34 13.72 2.84
C TYR A 201 5.80 13.97 1.43
N CYS A 202 5.25 12.93 0.82
CA CYS A 202 4.39 13.03 -0.36
C CYS A 202 3.41 11.85 -0.40
N LEU A 203 2.40 11.95 -1.25
CA LEU A 203 1.37 10.92 -1.38
C LEU A 203 1.96 9.56 -1.80
N SER A 204 2.88 9.50 -2.77
CA SER A 204 3.44 8.22 -3.23
C SER A 204 4.15 7.45 -2.11
N TRP A 205 4.88 8.14 -1.24
CA TRP A 205 5.51 7.54 -0.06
C TRP A 205 4.48 6.95 0.90
N LEU A 206 3.38 7.66 1.13
CA LEU A 206 2.28 7.20 1.97
C LEU A 206 1.55 6.00 1.35
N ILE A 207 1.39 5.97 0.02
CA ILE A 207 0.80 4.84 -0.71
C ILE A 207 1.65 3.59 -0.56
N VAL A 208 2.98 3.70 -0.76
CA VAL A 208 3.89 2.54 -0.60
C VAL A 208 3.86 2.02 0.83
N ARG A 209 3.95 2.92 1.81
CA ARG A 209 3.88 2.55 3.23
C ARG A 209 2.55 1.89 3.59
N LEU A 210 1.42 2.43 3.13
CA LEU A 210 0.11 1.82 3.36
C LEU A 210 0.04 0.42 2.75
N SER A 211 0.48 0.28 1.49
CA SER A 211 0.50 -1.01 0.77
C SER A 211 1.32 -2.07 1.51
N ARG A 212 2.46 -1.68 2.09
CA ARG A 212 3.30 -2.54 2.92
C ARG A 212 2.65 -2.93 4.24
N ILE A 213 2.05 -1.97 4.93
CA ILE A 213 1.38 -2.22 6.20
C ILE A 213 0.23 -3.21 6.01
N THR A 214 -0.45 -3.16 4.87
CA THR A 214 -1.63 -3.98 4.61
C THR A 214 -1.34 -5.21 3.78
N GLU A 215 -0.07 -5.44 3.46
CA GLU A 215 0.41 -6.55 2.63
C GLU A 215 -0.21 -6.57 1.21
N MET A 216 -0.75 -5.42 0.79
CA MET A 216 -1.57 -5.24 -0.41
C MET A 216 -2.76 -6.22 -0.46
N GLN A 217 -3.36 -6.53 0.69
CA GLN A 217 -4.49 -7.47 0.82
C GLN A 217 -5.82 -6.77 1.15
N SER A 218 -6.91 -7.37 0.68
CA SER A 218 -8.27 -6.89 0.89
C SER A 218 -9.27 -8.05 1.06
N PRO A 219 -9.94 -8.17 2.21
CA PRO A 219 -9.64 -7.44 3.44
C PRO A 219 -8.21 -7.76 3.91
N PHE A 220 -7.54 -6.79 4.56
CA PHE A 220 -6.24 -7.08 5.18
C PHE A 220 -6.43 -7.89 6.47
N ARG A 221 -5.39 -8.61 6.90
CA ARG A 221 -5.42 -9.45 8.11
C ARG A 221 -5.66 -8.62 9.38
N GLU A 222 -6.59 -9.04 10.23
CA GLU A 222 -6.97 -8.31 11.45
C GLU A 222 -5.77 -7.96 12.38
N GLU A 223 -4.77 -8.84 12.44
CA GLU A 223 -3.50 -8.64 13.18
C GLU A 223 -2.73 -7.38 12.75
N ARG A 224 -2.96 -6.88 11.52
CA ARG A 224 -2.32 -5.66 11.00
C ARG A 224 -3.05 -4.38 11.43
N ARG A 225 -4.27 -4.47 11.96
CA ARG A 225 -5.08 -3.30 12.37
C ARG A 225 -4.32 -2.35 13.31
N PRO A 226 -3.58 -2.80 14.35
CA PRO A 226 -2.81 -1.90 15.21
C PRO A 226 -1.78 -1.06 14.44
N ILE A 227 -1.14 -1.64 13.42
CA ILE A 227 -0.14 -0.96 12.58
C ILE A 227 -0.81 0.06 11.65
N VAL A 228 -1.96 -0.29 11.06
CA VAL A 228 -2.77 0.65 10.26
C VAL A 228 -3.22 1.83 11.12
N LEU A 229 -3.70 1.59 12.34
CA LEU A 229 -4.08 2.66 13.28
C LEU A 229 -2.90 3.53 13.69
N LYS A 230 -1.70 2.94 13.85
CA LYS A 230 -0.47 3.71 14.08
C LYS A 230 -0.16 4.61 12.88
N PHE A 231 -0.24 4.08 11.65
CA PHE A 231 -0.04 4.87 10.44
C PHE A 231 -1.05 6.02 10.35
N ARG A 232 -2.32 5.78 10.65
CA ARG A 232 -3.36 6.81 10.70
C ARG A 232 -3.03 7.92 11.71
N ARG A 233 -2.53 7.57 12.90
CA ARG A 233 -2.06 8.54 13.91
C ARG A 233 -0.80 9.29 13.47
N ASP A 234 0.09 8.64 12.73
CA ASP A 234 1.27 9.31 12.18
C ASP A 234 0.86 10.35 11.12
N MET A 235 -0.18 10.08 10.31
CA MET A 235 -0.74 11.07 9.37
C MET A 235 -1.34 12.30 10.06
N GLU A 236 -1.88 12.18 11.28
CA GLU A 236 -2.40 13.34 12.03
C GLU A 236 -1.35 14.39 12.39
N LYS A 237 -0.06 14.06 12.26
CA LYS A 237 1.05 14.98 12.50
C LYS A 237 1.37 15.86 11.29
N LEU A 238 0.78 15.58 10.13
CA LEU A 238 0.97 16.37 8.91
C LEU A 238 0.23 17.71 9.01
N PRO A 239 0.67 18.75 8.27
CA PRO A 239 -0.09 19.98 8.13
C PRO A 239 -1.53 19.71 7.69
N SER A 240 -2.49 20.44 8.25
CA SER A 240 -3.92 20.11 8.16
C SER A 240 -4.42 20.00 6.71
N ALA A 241 -3.98 20.90 5.82
CA ALA A 241 -4.38 20.90 4.42
C ALA A 241 -3.89 19.62 3.70
N ASP A 242 -2.62 19.27 3.88
CA ASP A 242 -2.03 18.08 3.25
C ASP A 242 -2.59 16.80 3.86
N ARG A 243 -2.79 16.77 5.19
CA ARG A 243 -3.43 15.64 5.88
C ARG A 243 -4.80 15.32 5.29
N ASP A 244 -5.65 16.33 5.16
CA ASP A 244 -7.03 16.15 4.69
C ASP A 244 -7.05 15.74 3.20
N LEU A 245 -6.14 16.27 2.37
CA LEU A 245 -5.93 15.80 0.99
C LEU A 245 -5.48 14.34 0.95
N TYR A 246 -4.43 13.96 1.68
CA TYR A 246 -3.94 12.58 1.65
C TYR A 246 -4.95 11.58 2.18
N LEU A 247 -5.77 11.96 3.15
CA LEU A 247 -6.84 11.10 3.63
C LEU A 247 -7.83 10.78 2.50
N LEU A 248 -8.26 11.77 1.72
CA LEU A 248 -9.12 11.54 0.55
C LEU A 248 -8.44 10.62 -0.48
N TRP A 249 -7.19 10.87 -0.86
CA TRP A 249 -6.51 10.07 -1.90
C TRP A 249 -6.17 8.64 -1.47
N LEU A 250 -5.82 8.43 -0.20
CA LEU A 250 -5.49 7.10 0.32
C LEU A 250 -6.75 6.24 0.48
N CYS A 251 -7.88 6.86 0.83
CA CYS A 251 -9.16 6.16 0.98
C CYS A 251 -9.83 5.79 -0.35
N HIS A 252 -9.50 6.45 -1.46
CA HIS A 252 -10.21 6.31 -2.73
C HIS A 252 -9.40 5.68 -3.87
N GLY A 253 -8.17 5.19 -3.66
CA GLY A 253 -7.28 4.92 -4.79
C GLY A 253 -7.04 3.48 -5.23
N ASN A 254 -7.75 2.49 -4.68
CA ASN A 254 -7.63 1.12 -5.15
C ASN A 254 -8.92 0.34 -4.84
N THR A 255 -9.71 0.02 -5.87
CA THR A 255 -10.96 -0.74 -5.74
C THR A 255 -10.74 -2.14 -5.17
N ASP A 256 -9.53 -2.68 -5.33
CA ASP A 256 -9.15 -4.00 -4.85
C ASP A 256 -8.64 -3.95 -3.41
N PHE A 257 -8.72 -2.80 -2.74
CA PHE A 257 -8.09 -2.57 -1.44
C PHE A 257 -9.02 -1.86 -0.43
N ASP A 258 -9.52 -2.62 0.54
CA ASP A 258 -10.45 -2.14 1.58
C ASP A 258 -9.77 -1.36 2.71
N GLY A 259 -8.43 -1.26 2.73
CA GLY A 259 -7.74 -0.51 3.78
C GLY A 259 -8.06 0.99 3.77
N GLY A 260 -8.61 1.53 2.67
CA GLY A 260 -9.18 2.87 2.64
C GLY A 260 -10.27 3.08 3.70
N ARG A 261 -11.16 2.09 3.91
CA ARG A 261 -12.23 2.19 4.93
C ARG A 261 -11.72 2.15 6.36
N VAL A 262 -10.52 1.62 6.59
CA VAL A 262 -9.93 1.56 7.93
C VAL A 262 -9.19 2.84 8.29
N LEU A 263 -8.75 3.63 7.30
CA LEU A 263 -8.14 4.93 7.55
C LEU A 263 -9.17 5.98 7.97
N ALA A 264 -10.34 5.98 7.34
CA ALA A 264 -11.41 6.89 7.66
C ALA A 264 -12.78 6.33 7.24
N THR A 265 -13.78 6.68 8.05
CA THR A 265 -15.19 6.56 7.70
C THR A 265 -15.58 7.61 6.66
N GLU A 266 -16.68 7.38 5.94
CA GLU A 266 -17.24 8.35 5.00
C GLU A 266 -17.52 9.71 5.66
N GLY A 267 -18.01 9.71 6.91
CA GLY A 267 -18.24 10.94 7.67
C GLY A 267 -16.95 11.72 7.93
N GLU A 268 -15.85 11.04 8.28
CA GLU A 268 -14.55 11.69 8.47
C GLU A 268 -14.00 12.25 7.15
N LEU A 269 -14.19 11.56 6.04
CA LEU A 269 -13.80 12.02 4.70
C LEU A 269 -14.60 13.26 4.28
N LEU A 270 -15.89 13.32 4.59
CA LEU A 270 -16.72 14.50 4.36
C LEU A 270 -16.26 15.69 5.18
N GLU A 271 -15.95 15.49 6.45
CA GLU A 271 -15.42 16.56 7.29
C GLU A 271 -14.02 17.01 6.83
N ALA A 272 -13.19 16.09 6.32
CA ALA A 272 -11.92 16.45 5.68
C ALA A 272 -12.14 17.30 4.43
N ALA A 273 -13.05 16.89 3.54
CA ALA A 273 -13.39 17.66 2.34
C ALA A 273 -13.90 19.08 2.68
N LYS A 274 -14.76 19.21 3.70
CA LYS A 274 -15.22 20.53 4.18
C LYS A 274 -14.08 21.41 4.67
N ARG A 275 -13.13 20.86 5.43
CA ARG A 275 -11.96 21.61 5.95
C ARG A 275 -11.02 22.11 4.86
N LEU A 276 -10.92 21.40 3.73
CA LEU A 276 -10.15 21.86 2.56
C LEU A 276 -10.74 23.11 1.92
N GLY A 277 -12.04 23.35 2.11
CA GLY A 277 -12.75 24.51 1.62
C GLY A 277 -13.16 24.40 0.14
N ARG A 278 -14.24 25.12 -0.19
CA ARG A 278 -14.92 25.10 -1.50
C ARG A 278 -13.97 25.27 -2.68
N GLN A 279 -13.03 26.24 -2.61
CA GLN A 279 -12.13 26.53 -3.73
C GLN A 279 -11.24 25.34 -4.09
N THR A 280 -10.67 24.66 -3.08
CA THR A 280 -9.84 23.47 -3.26
C THR A 280 -10.67 22.35 -3.88
N LEU A 281 -11.89 22.11 -3.38
CA LEU A 281 -12.77 21.07 -3.93
C LEU A 281 -13.10 21.31 -5.42
N LEU A 282 -13.38 22.56 -5.80
CA LEU A 282 -13.62 22.91 -7.20
C LEU A 282 -12.36 22.70 -8.07
N GLN A 283 -11.16 22.99 -7.56
CA GLN A 283 -9.92 22.68 -8.26
C GLN A 283 -9.77 21.17 -8.51
N ILE A 284 -10.09 20.34 -7.51
CA ILE A 284 -10.04 18.88 -7.63
C ILE A 284 -11.00 18.40 -8.72
N VAL A 285 -12.26 18.86 -8.70
CA VAL A 285 -13.28 18.49 -9.70
C VAL A 285 -12.88 18.93 -11.11
N ASP A 286 -12.19 20.06 -11.23
CA ASP A 286 -11.67 20.61 -12.48
C ASP A 286 -10.36 19.96 -12.96
N GLY A 287 -9.83 18.98 -12.22
CA GLY A 287 -8.59 18.29 -12.56
C GLY A 287 -7.32 19.10 -12.32
N ARG A 288 -7.40 20.18 -11.55
CA ARG A 288 -6.24 20.99 -11.16
C ARG A 288 -5.60 20.45 -9.87
N ALA A 289 -4.30 20.70 -9.71
CA ALA A 289 -3.55 20.37 -8.51
C ALA A 289 -4.16 21.11 -7.30
N PRO A 290 -4.61 20.41 -6.25
CA PRO A 290 -5.19 21.03 -5.06
C PRO A 290 -4.14 21.43 -4.01
N GLY A 291 -2.85 21.28 -4.32
CA GLY A 291 -1.75 21.53 -3.40
C GLY A 291 -0.40 21.52 -4.10
N THR A 292 0.67 21.45 -3.31
CA THR A 292 2.06 21.45 -3.82
C THR A 292 2.60 20.06 -4.13
N ASP A 293 1.83 19.01 -3.84
CA ASP A 293 2.22 17.64 -4.09
C ASP A 293 1.97 17.22 -5.55
N PRO A 294 3.03 16.96 -6.35
CA PRO A 294 2.89 16.51 -7.73
C PRO A 294 2.12 15.19 -7.83
N ASP A 295 2.19 14.33 -6.80
CA ASP A 295 1.54 13.02 -6.80
C ASP A 295 0.00 13.09 -6.79
N LEU A 296 -0.57 14.24 -6.38
CA LEU A 296 -2.02 14.41 -6.30
C LEU A 296 -2.70 14.47 -7.68
N VAL A 297 -1.95 14.82 -8.73
CA VAL A 297 -2.48 14.98 -10.11
C VAL A 297 -2.15 13.79 -10.99
N THR A 298 -1.01 13.13 -10.76
CA THR A 298 -0.52 12.04 -11.61
C THR A 298 -1.25 10.72 -11.37
N ALA A 299 -1.82 10.52 -10.18
CA ALA A 299 -2.56 9.32 -9.81
C ALA A 299 -4.01 9.33 -10.34
N LEU A 300 -4.18 9.24 -11.66
CA LEU A 300 -5.46 9.46 -12.36
C LEU A 300 -6.64 8.66 -11.78
N ASP A 301 -6.46 7.37 -11.50
CA ASP A 301 -7.54 6.54 -10.95
C ASP A 301 -7.95 6.98 -9.54
N ARG A 302 -6.99 7.40 -8.72
CA ARG A 302 -7.27 7.95 -7.39
C ARG A 302 -8.00 9.29 -7.50
N HIS A 303 -7.55 10.14 -8.41
CA HIS A 303 -8.17 11.43 -8.68
C HIS A 303 -9.64 11.23 -9.10
N ARG A 304 -9.92 10.34 -10.05
CA ARG A 304 -11.29 10.00 -10.47
C ARG A 304 -12.18 9.59 -9.30
N ALA A 305 -11.67 8.72 -8.44
CA ALA A 305 -12.42 8.21 -7.31
C ALA A 305 -12.69 9.29 -6.24
N VAL A 306 -11.72 10.18 -5.98
CA VAL A 306 -11.92 11.36 -5.13
C VAL A 306 -12.97 12.29 -5.74
N VAL A 307 -12.90 12.58 -7.05
CA VAL A 307 -13.91 13.43 -7.71
C VAL A 307 -15.30 12.81 -7.63
N TYR A 308 -15.39 11.49 -7.85
CA TYR A 308 -16.65 10.78 -7.71
C TYR A 308 -17.22 10.95 -6.29
N PHE A 309 -16.41 10.73 -5.25
CA PHE A 309 -16.80 10.96 -3.87
C PHE A 309 -17.31 12.40 -3.64
N LEU A 310 -16.58 13.41 -4.08
CA LEU A 310 -16.99 14.81 -3.93
C LEU A 310 -18.33 15.11 -4.62
N LEU A 311 -18.54 14.58 -5.81
CA LEU A 311 -19.78 14.78 -6.57
C LEU A 311 -20.97 13.99 -6.01
N THR A 312 -20.74 12.82 -5.43
CA THR A 312 -21.79 12.04 -4.73
C THR A 312 -22.31 12.77 -3.49
N HIS A 313 -21.51 13.65 -2.90
CA HIS A 313 -21.86 14.45 -1.73
C HIS A 313 -21.98 15.95 -2.04
N ALA A 314 -22.36 16.29 -3.27
CA ALA A 314 -22.36 17.66 -3.74
C ALA A 314 -23.29 18.59 -2.93
N ASP A 315 -24.43 18.08 -2.48
CA ASP A 315 -25.39 18.77 -1.59
C ASP A 315 -24.77 19.23 -0.26
N ARG A 316 -23.71 18.56 0.20
CA ARG A 316 -23.05 18.86 1.47
C ARG A 316 -21.74 19.63 1.32
N LEU A 317 -21.19 19.69 0.12
CA LEU A 317 -19.84 20.20 -0.17
C LEU A 317 -19.84 21.45 -1.05
N PHE A 318 -20.88 21.63 -1.86
CA PHE A 318 -21.03 22.76 -2.76
C PHE A 318 -22.31 23.54 -2.46
N THR A 319 -22.45 24.69 -3.11
CA THR A 319 -23.61 25.57 -3.00
C THR A 319 -24.28 25.71 -4.35
N GLN A 320 -25.51 26.23 -4.40
CA GLN A 320 -26.17 26.51 -5.67
C GLN A 320 -25.36 27.44 -6.59
N ALA A 321 -24.53 28.33 -6.03
CA ALA A 321 -23.65 29.21 -6.80
C ALA A 321 -22.55 28.45 -7.57
N ASP A 322 -22.30 27.17 -7.25
CA ASP A 322 -21.37 26.30 -7.95
C ASP A 322 -21.94 25.64 -9.20
N GLU A 323 -23.27 25.65 -9.37
CA GLU A 323 -23.94 24.94 -10.45
C GLU A 323 -23.42 25.35 -11.84
N PRO A 324 -23.23 26.65 -12.16
CA PRO A 324 -22.72 27.06 -13.47
C PRO A 324 -21.31 26.54 -13.74
N PHE A 325 -20.48 26.43 -12.70
CA PHE A 325 -19.12 25.90 -12.81
C PHE A 325 -19.14 24.41 -13.13
N LEU A 326 -19.96 23.63 -12.41
CA LEU A 326 -20.11 22.20 -12.68
C LEU A 326 -20.72 21.95 -14.07
N ALA A 327 -21.65 22.79 -14.51
CA ALA A 327 -22.22 22.74 -15.86
C ALA A 327 -21.16 22.98 -16.94
N ALA A 328 -20.24 23.94 -16.72
CA ALA A 328 -19.15 24.22 -17.64
C ALA A 328 -18.17 23.03 -17.76
N ILE A 329 -17.82 22.39 -16.63
CA ILE A 329 -17.00 21.16 -16.64
C ILE A 329 -17.71 20.06 -17.41
N GLU A 330 -19.01 19.83 -17.15
CA GLU A 330 -19.79 18.82 -17.86
C GLU A 330 -19.80 19.08 -19.38
N GLN A 331 -20.01 20.32 -19.81
CA GLN A 331 -20.01 20.67 -21.22
C GLN A 331 -18.61 20.46 -21.85
N GLY A 332 -17.55 20.86 -21.16
CA GLY A 332 -16.18 20.62 -21.63
C GLY A 332 -15.86 19.13 -21.82
N GLN A 333 -16.38 18.28 -20.94
CA GLN A 333 -16.25 16.82 -21.05
C GLN A 333 -17.03 16.27 -22.26
N ARG A 334 -18.27 16.73 -22.47
CA ARG A 334 -19.05 16.36 -23.67
C ARG A 334 -18.35 16.76 -24.96
N ASP A 335 -17.76 17.96 -25.00
CA ASP A 335 -17.07 18.46 -26.17
C ASP A 335 -15.80 17.65 -26.49
N LYS A 336 -15.07 17.20 -25.46
CA LYS A 336 -13.92 16.28 -25.65
C LYS A 336 -14.38 14.95 -26.25
N ILE A 337 -15.44 14.35 -25.70
CA ILE A 337 -15.99 13.09 -26.20
C ILE A 337 -16.50 13.25 -27.64
N ALA A 338 -17.18 14.35 -27.96
CA ALA A 338 -17.62 14.65 -29.32
C ALA A 338 -16.45 14.78 -30.32
N ARG A 339 -15.26 15.19 -29.85
CA ARG A 339 -14.00 15.21 -30.61
C ARG A 339 -13.26 13.86 -30.63
N GLY A 340 -13.85 12.79 -30.08
CA GLY A 340 -13.30 11.45 -30.11
C GLY A 340 -12.52 11.03 -28.86
N ALA A 341 -12.56 11.80 -27.77
CA ALA A 341 -12.00 11.36 -26.50
C ALA A 341 -12.76 10.15 -25.96
N ASN A 342 -12.03 9.19 -25.37
CA ASN A 342 -12.66 8.01 -24.79
C ASN A 342 -13.34 8.37 -23.45
N PRO A 343 -14.67 8.23 -23.32
CA PRO A 343 -15.37 8.58 -22.09
C PRO A 343 -14.91 7.76 -20.87
N ALA A 344 -14.41 6.54 -21.06
CA ALA A 344 -13.85 5.72 -19.98
C ALA A 344 -12.50 6.27 -19.46
N LEU A 345 -11.85 7.12 -20.25
CA LEU A 345 -10.59 7.76 -19.89
C LEU A 345 -10.75 9.19 -19.37
N GLU A 346 -11.97 9.71 -19.30
CA GLU A 346 -12.18 11.05 -18.75
C GLU A 346 -12.07 11.06 -17.22
N LEU A 347 -11.64 12.19 -16.67
CA LEU A 347 -11.45 12.38 -15.23
C LEU A 347 -12.77 12.37 -14.46
N VAL A 348 -13.85 12.83 -15.09
CA VAL A 348 -15.13 13.04 -14.43
C VAL A 348 -16.25 12.44 -15.25
N SER A 349 -17.07 11.60 -14.62
CA SER A 349 -18.28 11.08 -15.25
C SER A 349 -19.30 12.20 -15.46
N ILE A 350 -19.76 12.39 -16.70
CA ILE A 350 -20.87 13.30 -17.04
C ILE A 350 -22.09 13.01 -16.17
N GLU A 351 -22.34 11.74 -15.89
CA GLU A 351 -23.48 11.32 -15.07
C GLU A 351 -23.32 11.75 -13.61
N ALA A 352 -22.12 11.67 -13.04
CA ALA A 352 -21.86 12.16 -11.69
C ALA A 352 -22.05 13.68 -11.60
N LEU A 353 -21.59 14.44 -12.61
CA LEU A 353 -21.78 15.89 -12.69
C LEU A 353 -23.27 16.27 -12.78
N ARG A 354 -24.04 15.59 -13.62
CA ARG A 354 -25.49 15.82 -13.74
C ARG A 354 -26.23 15.59 -12.43
N ARG A 355 -25.91 14.49 -11.74
CA ARG A 355 -26.51 14.19 -10.43
C ARG A 355 -26.16 15.26 -9.40
N ALA A 356 -24.88 15.64 -9.31
CA ALA A 356 -24.43 16.71 -8.42
C ALA A 356 -25.18 18.02 -8.68
N ARG A 357 -25.31 18.43 -9.96
CA ARG A 357 -26.07 19.63 -10.35
C ARG A 357 -27.54 19.53 -9.97
N ALA A 358 -28.17 18.39 -10.20
CA ALA A 358 -29.56 18.16 -9.81
C ALA A 358 -29.77 18.31 -8.29
N MET A 359 -28.83 17.81 -7.47
CA MET A 359 -28.85 18.01 -6.01
C MET A 359 -28.81 19.50 -5.64
N LEU A 360 -27.90 20.27 -6.26
CA LEU A 360 -27.75 21.71 -5.99
C LEU A 360 -28.96 22.56 -6.43
N LEU A 361 -29.73 22.09 -7.41
CA LEU A 361 -30.95 22.77 -7.88
C LEU A 361 -32.19 22.36 -7.08
N ALA A 362 -32.18 21.17 -6.47
CA ALA A 362 -33.31 20.64 -5.70
C ALA A 362 -33.46 21.30 -4.31
N ASP A 363 -32.38 21.86 -3.75
CA ASP A 363 -32.33 22.53 -2.43
C ASP A 363 -33.07 23.90 -2.38
N LYS A 364 -34.05 24.10 -3.28
CA LYS A 364 -34.90 25.28 -3.42
C LYS A 364 -36.34 25.07 -2.91
N ARG A 365 -36.61 23.94 -2.25
CA ARG A 365 -37.91 23.59 -1.67
C ARG A 365 -37.74 23.31 -0.19
#